data_AF-A0A542QRD8-F1
#
_entry.id   AF-A0A542QRD8-F1
#
_cell.length_a   1.000
_cell.length_b   1.000
_cell.length_c   1.000
_cell.angle_alpha   90.00
_cell.angle_beta   90.00
_cell.angle_gamma   90.00
#
_symmetry.space_group_name_H-M   'P 1'
#
loop_
_entity.id
_entity.type
_entity.pdbx_description
1 polymer ?
#
loop_
_entity_poly.entity_id
_entity_poly.type
_entity_poly.pdbx_seq_one_letter_code
_entity_poly.pdbx_strand_id
1 'polypeptide(L)'
;MKKRIGSYPRVRVEGGGRAVVSQAGAVLLVETVRKTGLDAAISAALAPWRKARAVHDPGKVLLDVALAVALGGDCLADVALLRAEPAVFGPVASDPTVSRLVGQLASGGKRVLAALRTAHAEVREHVWRLAGDAAPDAGGQVIVDLDGVLVLAHSEKQDAAATWKKTFGHHPLMGFVEPRRLRLGGLPAGLARVPALSPQLVPLTRRRRRGETRRTQPTRPNGGARLPQRICP
;
A
#
# COMPACT_ATOMS: atom_id res chain seq x y z
N MET A 1 -14.71 -34.27 -8.75
CA MET A 1 -13.84 -33.10 -8.52
C MET A 1 -14.00 -32.65 -7.08
N LYS A 2 -12.96 -32.77 -6.23
CA LYS A 2 -13.00 -32.30 -4.83
C LYS A 2 -13.12 -30.78 -4.84
N LYS A 3 -14.23 -30.24 -4.35
CA LYS A 3 -14.48 -28.79 -4.24
C LYS A 3 -13.37 -28.19 -3.35
N ARG A 4 -12.46 -27.40 -3.91
CA ARG A 4 -11.43 -26.71 -3.09
C ARG A 4 -12.14 -25.68 -2.22
N ILE A 5 -11.97 -25.78 -0.91
CA ILE A 5 -12.61 -24.90 0.09
C ILE A 5 -11.77 -23.61 0.26
N GLY A 6 -11.31 -23.00 -0.84
CA GLY A 6 -10.44 -21.81 -0.85
C GLY A 6 -9.01 -22.06 -1.34
N SER A 7 -8.22 -20.98 -1.45
CA SER A 7 -6.86 -21.00 -2.02
C SER A 7 -5.80 -21.69 -1.16
N TYR A 8 -6.05 -21.75 0.16
CA TYR A 8 -5.15 -22.28 1.18
C TYR A 8 -5.74 -23.49 1.92
N PRO A 9 -4.91 -24.46 2.34
CA PRO A 9 -5.31 -25.51 3.28
C PRO A 9 -5.92 -24.94 4.58
N ARG A 10 -6.76 -25.74 5.25
CA ARG A 10 -7.17 -25.45 6.63
C ARG A 10 -6.18 -26.11 7.57
N VAL A 11 -5.51 -25.31 8.39
CA VAL A 11 -4.60 -25.81 9.42
C VAL A 11 -5.41 -26.27 10.62
N ARG A 12 -5.08 -27.45 11.15
CA ARG A 12 -5.57 -27.95 12.44
C ARG A 12 -4.37 -28.15 13.36
N VAL A 13 -4.50 -27.70 14.61
CA VAL A 13 -3.46 -27.87 15.64
C VAL A 13 -3.86 -29.03 16.53
N GLU A 14 -2.99 -30.02 16.66
CA GLU A 14 -3.20 -31.21 17.47
C GLU A 14 -1.98 -31.42 18.39
N GLY A 15 -2.20 -31.87 19.63
CA GLY A 15 -1.16 -32.01 20.66
C GLY A 15 -0.19 -33.20 20.48
N GLY A 16 -0.16 -33.82 19.29
CA GLY A 16 0.59 -35.07 19.02
C GLY A 16 1.99 -34.90 18.42
N GLY A 17 2.45 -33.66 18.19
CA GLY A 17 3.87 -33.30 18.07
C GLY A 17 4.73 -34.03 17.03
N ARG A 18 4.29 -34.22 15.79
CA ARG A 18 5.13 -34.80 14.71
C ARG A 18 5.52 -33.84 13.58
N ALA A 19 5.01 -32.61 13.59
CA ALA A 19 5.31 -31.61 12.58
C ALA A 19 5.64 -30.26 13.23
N VAL A 20 6.67 -29.60 12.70
CA VAL A 20 7.06 -28.23 13.08
C VAL A 20 6.79 -27.33 11.89
N VAL A 21 6.24 -26.14 12.17
CA VAL A 21 5.98 -25.09 11.19
C VAL A 21 6.73 -23.85 11.64
N SER A 22 7.66 -23.36 10.82
CA SER A 22 8.47 -22.18 11.14
C SER A 22 7.64 -20.90 11.01
N GLN A 23 6.67 -20.87 10.10
CA GLN A 23 5.82 -19.71 9.84
C GLN A 23 4.41 -19.83 10.43
N ALA A 24 4.28 -20.33 11.66
CA ALA A 24 2.97 -20.48 12.32
C ALA A 24 2.18 -19.16 12.44
N GLY A 25 2.87 -18.02 12.57
CA GLY A 25 2.25 -16.69 12.60
C GLY A 25 1.55 -16.30 11.29
N ALA A 26 1.97 -16.86 10.16
CA ALA A 26 1.36 -16.62 8.85
C ALA A 26 -0.07 -17.17 8.74
N VAL A 27 -0.46 -18.11 9.61
CA VAL A 27 -1.80 -18.70 9.62
C VAL A 27 -2.86 -17.61 9.85
N LEU A 28 -2.59 -16.61 10.67
CA LEU A 28 -3.51 -15.49 10.89
C LEU A 28 -3.72 -14.67 9.61
N LEU A 29 -2.67 -14.47 8.82
CA LEU A 29 -2.75 -13.77 7.53
C LEU A 29 -3.55 -14.59 6.51
N VAL A 30 -3.30 -15.90 6.43
CA VAL A 30 -4.05 -16.82 5.56
C VAL A 30 -5.54 -16.85 5.94
N GLU A 31 -5.86 -16.91 7.23
CA GLU A 31 -7.25 -16.87 7.69
C GLU A 31 -7.87 -15.49 7.46
N THR A 32 -7.11 -14.40 7.54
CA THR A 32 -7.59 -13.06 7.15
C THR A 32 -7.96 -13.03 5.67
N VAL A 33 -7.08 -13.51 4.78
CA VAL A 33 -7.36 -13.62 3.34
C VAL A 33 -8.66 -14.41 3.10
N ARG A 34 -8.83 -15.54 3.79
CA ARG A 34 -10.04 -16.38 3.70
C ARG A 34 -11.29 -15.69 4.22
N LYS A 35 -11.23 -15.08 5.41
CA LYS A 35 -12.38 -14.46 6.09
C LYS A 35 -12.87 -13.20 5.38
N THR A 36 -11.95 -12.48 4.74
CA THR A 36 -12.27 -11.29 3.95
C THR A 36 -12.71 -11.63 2.51
N GLY A 37 -12.61 -12.89 2.08
CA GLY A 37 -12.91 -13.30 0.71
C GLY A 37 -11.95 -12.75 -0.34
N LEU A 38 -10.78 -12.25 0.10
CA LEU A 38 -9.78 -11.65 -0.78
C LEU A 38 -9.25 -12.63 -1.83
N ASP A 39 -9.11 -13.91 -1.46
CA ASP A 39 -8.70 -14.96 -2.38
C ASP A 39 -9.69 -15.18 -3.52
N ALA A 40 -10.98 -15.27 -3.20
CA ALA A 40 -12.03 -15.41 -4.19
C ALA A 40 -12.13 -14.17 -5.10
N ALA A 41 -12.09 -12.97 -4.52
CA ALA A 41 -12.24 -11.71 -5.27
C ALA A 41 -11.08 -11.49 -6.25
N ILE A 42 -9.82 -11.65 -5.81
CA ILE A 42 -8.67 -11.49 -6.70
C ILE A 42 -8.64 -12.60 -7.76
N SER A 43 -8.95 -13.85 -7.40
CA SER A 43 -9.02 -14.96 -8.37
C SER A 43 -10.05 -14.68 -9.47
N ALA A 44 -11.25 -14.21 -9.10
CA ALA A 44 -12.28 -13.83 -10.05
C ALA A 44 -11.85 -12.65 -10.93
N ALA A 45 -11.28 -11.60 -10.33
CA ALA A 45 -10.84 -10.41 -11.06
C ALA A 45 -9.72 -10.70 -12.06
N LEU A 46 -8.84 -11.66 -11.75
CA LEU A 46 -7.74 -12.05 -12.62
C LEU A 46 -8.06 -13.21 -13.56
N ALA A 47 -9.28 -13.75 -13.53
CA ALA A 47 -9.71 -14.81 -14.43
C ALA A 47 -9.45 -14.51 -15.93
N PRO A 48 -9.63 -13.27 -16.44
CA PRO A 48 -9.32 -12.94 -17.84
C PRO A 48 -7.84 -13.10 -18.23
N TRP A 49 -6.93 -13.06 -17.25
CA TRP A 49 -5.49 -13.24 -17.45
C TRP A 49 -5.02 -14.67 -17.12
N ARG A 50 -5.94 -15.56 -16.75
CA ARG A 50 -5.60 -16.95 -16.48
C ARG A 50 -5.49 -17.73 -17.80
N LYS A 51 -4.31 -18.30 -18.06
CA LYS A 51 -4.13 -19.23 -19.20
C LYS A 51 -4.98 -20.48 -18.98
N ALA A 52 -5.55 -21.03 -20.05
CA ALA A 52 -6.42 -22.22 -19.98
C ALA A 52 -5.75 -23.43 -19.29
N ARG A 53 -4.43 -23.60 -19.48
CA ARG A 53 -3.63 -24.68 -18.87
C ARG A 53 -2.87 -24.26 -17.59
N ALA A 54 -3.23 -23.13 -16.98
CA ALA A 54 -2.56 -22.66 -15.78
C ALA A 54 -2.87 -23.57 -14.57
N VAL A 55 -1.83 -24.19 -14.03
CA VAL A 55 -1.88 -24.99 -12.79
C VAL A 55 -2.10 -24.09 -11.57
N HIS A 56 -1.38 -22.97 -11.52
CA HIS A 56 -1.50 -21.98 -10.45
C HIS A 56 -2.52 -20.91 -10.82
N ASP A 57 -3.39 -20.58 -9.87
CA ASP A 57 -4.32 -19.47 -10.01
C ASP A 57 -3.58 -18.12 -9.89
N PRO A 58 -3.74 -17.18 -10.83
CA PRO A 58 -3.07 -15.89 -10.78
C PRO A 58 -3.32 -15.10 -9.48
N GLY A 59 -4.55 -15.15 -8.96
CA GLY A 59 -4.91 -14.48 -7.73
C GLY A 59 -4.22 -15.10 -6.53
N LYS A 60 -4.17 -16.44 -6.46
CA LYS A 60 -3.37 -17.13 -5.44
C LYS A 60 -1.89 -16.73 -5.52
N VAL A 61 -1.29 -16.72 -6.72
CA VAL A 61 0.14 -16.41 -6.84
C VAL A 61 0.46 -15.00 -6.34
N LEU A 62 -0.39 -14.01 -6.61
CA LEU A 62 -0.21 -12.67 -6.04
C LEU A 62 -0.35 -12.65 -4.52
N LEU A 63 -1.28 -13.44 -3.96
CA LEU A 63 -1.44 -13.55 -2.52
C LEU A 63 -0.25 -14.27 -1.86
N ASP A 64 0.33 -15.27 -2.51
CA ASP A 64 1.55 -15.93 -2.04
C ASP A 64 2.73 -14.94 -2.02
N VAL A 65 2.86 -14.07 -3.03
CA VAL A 65 3.86 -12.99 -3.00
C VAL A 65 3.58 -12.01 -1.87
N ALA A 66 2.32 -11.59 -1.67
CA ALA A 66 1.95 -10.69 -0.58
C ALA A 66 2.22 -11.30 0.80
N LEU A 67 1.98 -12.60 0.97
CA LEU A 67 2.32 -13.34 2.20
C LEU A 67 3.84 -13.40 2.39
N ALA A 68 4.62 -13.68 1.34
CA ALA A 68 6.08 -13.68 1.44
C ALA A 68 6.61 -12.31 1.91
N VAL A 69 6.10 -11.22 1.34
CA VAL A 69 6.46 -9.85 1.77
C VAL A 69 6.03 -9.57 3.21
N ALA A 70 4.83 -10.00 3.62
CA ALA A 70 4.36 -9.84 4.99
C ALA A 70 5.20 -10.62 6.01
N LEU A 71 5.87 -11.70 5.59
CA LEU A 71 6.82 -12.47 6.40
C LEU A 71 8.26 -11.95 6.32
N GLY A 72 8.47 -10.79 5.69
CA GLY A 72 9.77 -10.13 5.62
C GLY A 72 10.56 -10.39 4.33
N GLY A 73 9.96 -11.03 3.33
CA GLY A 73 10.55 -11.17 2.00
C GLY A 73 10.67 -9.83 1.27
N ASP A 74 11.75 -9.65 0.54
CA ASP A 74 12.04 -8.47 -0.27
C ASP A 74 12.22 -8.82 -1.76
N CYS A 75 12.17 -10.11 -2.09
CA CYS A 75 12.34 -10.64 -3.43
C CYS A 75 11.20 -11.58 -3.84
N LEU A 76 10.90 -11.65 -5.15
CA LEU A 76 9.92 -12.61 -5.69
C LEU A 76 10.31 -14.07 -5.43
N ALA A 77 11.59 -14.37 -5.20
CA ALA A 77 12.07 -15.72 -4.89
C ALA A 77 11.70 -16.17 -3.47
N ASP A 78 11.37 -15.25 -2.56
CA ASP A 78 11.06 -15.57 -1.17
C ASP A 78 9.75 -16.35 -1.00
N VAL A 79 8.95 -16.47 -2.06
CA VAL A 79 7.84 -17.44 -2.12
C VAL A 79 8.32 -18.89 -1.93
N ALA A 80 9.63 -19.17 -2.10
CA ALA A 80 10.24 -20.44 -1.76
C ALA A 80 10.07 -20.79 -0.27
N LEU A 81 10.04 -19.80 0.63
CA LEU A 81 9.73 -19.98 2.05
C LEU A 81 8.34 -20.61 2.23
N LEU A 82 7.34 -20.07 1.53
CA LEU A 82 5.97 -20.60 1.57
C LEU A 82 5.89 -22.00 0.94
N ARG A 83 6.64 -22.22 -0.14
CA ARG A 83 6.71 -23.51 -0.84
C ARG A 83 7.29 -24.62 0.03
N ALA A 84 8.18 -24.28 0.96
CA ALA A 84 8.75 -25.22 1.93
C ALA A 84 7.72 -25.72 2.96
N GLU A 85 6.59 -25.02 3.13
CA GLU A 85 5.54 -25.34 4.10
C GLU A 85 4.17 -25.60 3.42
N PRO A 86 4.05 -26.63 2.56
CA PRO A 86 2.83 -26.89 1.78
C PRO A 86 1.63 -27.28 2.66
N ALA A 87 1.87 -27.73 3.91
CA ALA A 87 0.81 -27.98 4.87
C ALA A 87 0.04 -26.71 5.27
N VAL A 88 0.69 -25.54 5.22
CA VAL A 88 0.10 -24.24 5.55
C VAL A 88 -0.35 -23.50 4.30
N PHE A 89 0.51 -23.42 3.28
CA PHE A 89 0.29 -22.57 2.11
C PHE A 89 -0.24 -23.33 0.88
N GLY A 90 -0.24 -24.67 0.92
CA GLY A 90 -0.60 -25.50 -0.22
C GLY A 90 0.41 -25.38 -1.37
N PRO A 91 -0.02 -25.66 -2.63
CA PRO A 91 0.87 -25.55 -3.78
C PRO A 91 1.22 -24.09 -4.09
N VAL A 92 2.50 -23.73 -3.98
CA VAL A 92 3.03 -22.38 -4.28
C VAL A 92 3.82 -22.43 -5.59
N ALA A 93 3.64 -21.42 -6.44
CA ALA A 93 4.32 -21.34 -7.74
C ALA A 93 5.84 -21.21 -7.61
N SER A 94 6.58 -21.66 -8.64
CA SER A 94 8.02 -21.44 -8.75
C SER A 94 8.34 -19.97 -9.07
N ASP A 95 9.53 -19.49 -8.70
CA ASP A 95 9.95 -18.10 -8.88
C ASP A 95 9.89 -17.66 -10.36
N PRO A 96 10.32 -18.48 -11.35
CA PRO A 96 10.14 -18.15 -12.76
C PRO A 96 8.66 -18.04 -13.17
N THR A 97 7.77 -18.79 -12.52
CA THR A 97 6.33 -18.71 -12.78
C THR A 97 5.73 -17.43 -12.21
N VAL A 98 6.14 -17.03 -11.01
CA VAL A 98 5.79 -15.74 -10.42
C VAL A 98 6.26 -14.59 -11.32
N SER A 99 7.53 -14.59 -11.70
CA SER A 99 8.12 -13.56 -12.58
C SER A 99 7.36 -13.42 -13.90
N ARG A 100 7.06 -14.54 -14.58
CA ARG A 100 6.26 -14.52 -15.82
C ARG A 100 4.84 -13.99 -15.61
N LEU A 101 4.20 -14.34 -14.50
CA LEU A 101 2.87 -13.82 -14.19
C LEU A 101 2.91 -12.30 -13.97
N VAL A 102 3.86 -11.81 -13.18
CA VAL A 102 4.03 -10.36 -12.94
C VAL A 102 4.28 -9.63 -14.26
N GLY A 103 5.14 -10.17 -15.14
CA GLY A 103 5.35 -9.62 -16.47
C GLY A 103 4.06 -9.57 -17.30
N GLN A 104 3.28 -10.65 -17.32
CA GLN A 104 2.01 -10.71 -18.04
C GLN A 104 0.98 -9.69 -17.51
N LEU A 105 0.90 -9.54 -16.18
CA LEU A 105 0.01 -8.57 -15.53
C LEU A 105 0.46 -7.13 -15.79
N ALA A 106 1.77 -6.87 -15.78
CA ALA A 106 2.34 -5.58 -16.12
C ALA A 106 2.03 -5.19 -17.58
N SER A 107 2.13 -6.13 -18.53
CA SER A 107 1.72 -5.91 -19.92
C SER A 107 0.23 -5.60 -20.07
N GLY A 108 -0.62 -6.08 -19.16
CA GLY A 108 -2.04 -5.75 -19.11
C GLY A 108 -2.35 -4.32 -18.62
N GLY A 109 -1.37 -3.66 -18.01
CA GLY A 109 -1.39 -2.24 -17.65
C GLY A 109 -2.64 -1.80 -16.87
N LYS A 110 -3.29 -0.72 -17.33
CA LYS A 110 -4.43 -0.09 -16.65
C LYS A 110 -5.61 -1.04 -16.44
N ARG A 111 -5.82 -2.02 -17.33
CA ARG A 111 -6.94 -2.98 -17.22
C ARG A 111 -6.79 -3.91 -16.03
N VAL A 112 -5.57 -4.40 -15.80
CA VAL A 112 -5.24 -5.24 -14.64
C VAL A 112 -5.38 -4.43 -13.36
N LEU A 113 -4.83 -3.20 -13.35
CA LEU A 113 -4.93 -2.32 -12.19
C LEU A 113 -6.39 -1.98 -11.84
N ALA A 114 -7.23 -1.74 -12.85
CA ALA A 114 -8.66 -1.51 -12.64
C ALA A 114 -9.35 -2.74 -12.02
N ALA A 115 -9.10 -3.94 -12.56
CA ALA A 115 -9.66 -5.17 -12.03
C ALA A 115 -9.26 -5.42 -10.57
N LEU A 116 -7.97 -5.23 -10.22
CA LEU A 116 -7.48 -5.35 -8.85
C LEU A 116 -8.09 -4.30 -7.92
N ARG A 117 -8.22 -3.05 -8.38
CA ARG A 117 -8.86 -1.98 -7.59
C ARG A 117 -10.34 -2.28 -7.32
N THR A 118 -11.06 -2.81 -8.29
CA THR A 118 -12.45 -3.25 -8.11
C THR A 118 -12.53 -4.37 -7.08
N ALA A 119 -11.71 -5.42 -7.21
CA ALA A 119 -11.67 -6.51 -6.23
C ALA A 119 -11.33 -6.01 -4.82
N HIS A 120 -10.35 -5.13 -4.69
CA HIS A 120 -10.01 -4.53 -3.39
C HIS A 120 -11.14 -3.68 -2.81
N ALA A 121 -11.89 -2.95 -3.65
CA ALA A 121 -13.04 -2.18 -3.21
C ALA A 121 -14.16 -3.09 -2.69
N GLU A 122 -14.50 -4.15 -3.43
CA GLU A 122 -15.49 -5.15 -3.02
C GLU A 122 -15.11 -5.84 -1.70
N VAL A 123 -13.85 -6.23 -1.55
CA VAL A 123 -13.34 -6.84 -0.32
C VAL A 123 -13.39 -5.85 0.84
N ARG A 124 -13.01 -4.58 0.61
CA ARG A 124 -13.09 -3.55 1.65
C ARG A 124 -14.52 -3.33 2.14
N GLU A 125 -15.49 -3.23 1.23
CA GLU A 125 -16.91 -3.17 1.58
C GLU A 125 -17.35 -4.38 2.41
N HIS A 126 -16.88 -5.57 2.05
CA HIS A 126 -17.17 -6.76 2.84
C HIS A 126 -16.55 -6.70 4.24
N VAL A 127 -15.30 -6.25 4.35
CA VAL A 127 -14.60 -6.08 5.62
C VAL A 127 -15.31 -5.07 6.52
N TRP A 128 -15.79 -3.95 5.97
CA TRP A 128 -16.55 -2.96 6.74
C TRP A 128 -17.86 -3.53 7.26
N ARG A 129 -18.60 -4.29 6.43
CA ARG A 129 -19.78 -5.02 6.91
C ARG A 129 -19.45 -6.02 8.02
N LEU A 130 -18.33 -6.73 7.94
CA LEU A 130 -17.88 -7.65 9.00
C LEU A 130 -17.50 -6.92 10.29
N ALA A 131 -16.97 -5.70 10.19
CA ALA A 131 -16.58 -4.90 11.34
C ALA A 131 -17.78 -4.27 12.08
N GLY A 132 -18.95 -4.15 11.43
CA GLY A 132 -20.18 -3.63 12.06
C GLY A 132 -19.96 -2.26 12.69
N ASP A 133 -20.28 -2.10 13.97
CA ASP A 133 -20.11 -0.84 14.71
C ASP A 133 -18.65 -0.40 14.90
N ALA A 134 -17.69 -1.28 14.62
CA ALA A 134 -16.26 -0.97 14.59
C ALA A 134 -15.77 -0.54 13.19
N ALA A 135 -16.64 -0.55 12.18
CA ALA A 135 -16.29 -0.11 10.83
C ALA A 135 -15.93 1.39 10.82
N PRO A 136 -14.98 1.80 9.98
CA PRO A 136 -14.56 3.21 9.93
C PRO A 136 -15.68 4.19 9.52
N ASP A 137 -16.67 3.70 8.77
CA ASP A 137 -17.81 4.45 8.25
C ASP A 137 -19.07 4.33 9.11
N ALA A 138 -19.06 3.54 10.19
CA ALA A 138 -20.23 3.28 11.04
C ALA A 138 -20.90 4.56 11.59
N GLY A 139 -20.14 5.65 11.72
CA GLY A 139 -20.64 6.97 12.15
C GLY A 139 -21.00 7.92 11.00
N GLY A 140 -21.26 7.42 9.78
CA GLY A 140 -21.61 8.23 8.61
C GLY A 140 -20.48 9.11 8.05
N GLN A 141 -19.27 8.97 8.58
CA GLN A 141 -18.09 9.71 8.15
C GLN A 141 -16.84 8.85 8.34
N VAL A 142 -15.99 8.83 7.33
CA VAL A 142 -14.66 8.20 7.37
C VAL A 142 -13.62 9.28 7.71
N ILE A 143 -12.78 9.02 8.70
CA ILE A 143 -11.66 9.89 9.06
C ILE A 143 -10.40 9.34 8.39
N VAL A 144 -9.73 10.19 7.61
CA VAL A 144 -8.47 9.86 6.95
C VAL A 144 -7.36 10.71 7.57
N ASP A 145 -6.44 10.04 8.25
CA ASP A 145 -5.21 10.66 8.74
C ASP A 145 -4.18 10.71 7.61
N LEU A 146 -3.51 11.86 7.44
CA LEU A 146 -2.56 12.09 6.37
C LEU A 146 -1.18 12.39 6.96
N ASP A 147 -0.29 11.41 6.86
CA ASP A 147 1.05 11.49 7.40
C ASP A 147 2.10 11.63 6.31
N GLY A 148 2.99 12.61 6.46
CA GLY A 148 4.21 12.71 5.66
C GLY A 148 5.35 11.94 6.31
N VAL A 149 5.80 10.85 5.69
CA VAL A 149 6.97 10.10 6.15
C VAL A 149 8.16 10.44 5.28
N LEU A 150 9.32 10.69 5.89
CA LEU A 150 10.57 10.83 5.13
C LEU A 150 11.17 9.44 4.92
N VAL A 151 11.21 8.99 3.67
CA VAL A 151 11.94 7.78 3.28
C VAL A 151 13.32 8.19 2.85
N LEU A 152 14.32 7.87 3.67
CA LEU A 152 15.71 8.17 3.36
C LEU A 152 16.15 7.40 2.12
N ALA A 153 16.74 8.11 1.17
CA ALA A 153 17.37 7.55 0.00
C ALA A 153 18.74 8.20 -0.12
N HIS A 154 19.80 7.41 0.10
CA HIS A 154 21.16 7.92 0.01
C HIS A 154 21.47 8.38 -1.42
N SER A 155 22.11 9.53 -1.57
CA SER A 155 22.57 10.04 -2.88
C SER A 155 23.86 10.83 -2.74
N GLU A 156 24.96 10.23 -3.18
CA GLU A 156 26.29 10.88 -3.32
C GLU A 156 26.48 11.59 -4.67
N LYS A 157 25.41 11.68 -5.47
CA LYS A 157 25.48 12.35 -6.78
C LYS A 157 25.65 13.86 -6.62
N GLN A 158 26.47 14.45 -7.49
CA GLN A 158 26.62 15.89 -7.60
C GLN A 158 25.24 16.54 -7.83
N ASP A 159 24.97 17.67 -7.17
CA ASP A 159 23.70 18.41 -7.17
C ASP A 159 22.50 17.75 -6.48
N ALA A 160 22.71 16.70 -5.67
CA ALA A 160 21.66 16.21 -4.80
C ALA A 160 21.24 17.33 -3.82
N ALA A 161 19.97 17.76 -3.89
CA ALA A 161 19.42 18.75 -2.98
C ALA A 161 18.87 18.08 -1.72
N ALA A 162 19.43 18.44 -0.56
CA ALA A 162 18.92 17.93 0.70
C ALA A 162 17.49 18.44 0.97
N THR A 163 16.68 17.62 1.63
CA THR A 163 15.37 18.04 2.14
C THR A 163 15.54 19.10 3.24
N TRP A 164 14.43 19.70 3.68
CA TRP A 164 14.42 20.63 4.83
C TRP A 164 15.12 20.05 6.07
N LYS A 165 15.03 18.73 6.28
CA LYS A 165 15.70 18.02 7.39
C LYS A 165 17.18 17.70 7.13
N LYS A 166 17.78 18.29 6.08
CA LYS A 166 19.18 18.08 5.65
C LYS A 166 19.52 16.62 5.29
N THR A 167 18.52 15.84 4.89
CA THR A 167 18.67 14.45 4.47
C THR A 167 18.22 14.28 3.02
N PHE A 168 18.67 13.22 2.35
CA PHE A 168 18.21 12.84 1.01
C PHE A 168 17.09 11.81 1.12
N GLY A 169 16.04 11.95 0.31
CA GLY A 169 14.90 11.06 0.39
C GLY A 169 13.64 11.54 -0.31
N HIS A 170 12.64 10.68 -0.27
CA HIS A 170 11.30 10.96 -0.75
C HIS A 170 10.38 11.29 0.43
N HIS A 171 9.35 12.10 0.17
CA HIS A 171 8.32 12.41 1.16
C HIS A 171 6.95 11.90 0.68
N PRO A 172 6.73 10.56 0.66
CA PRO A 172 5.41 10.03 0.39
C PRO A 172 4.42 10.50 1.46
N LEU A 173 3.26 10.96 1.00
CA LEU A 173 2.10 11.15 1.87
C LEU A 173 1.37 9.80 1.97
N MET A 174 1.23 9.30 3.19
CA MET A 174 0.44 8.11 3.49
C MET A 174 -0.91 8.54 4.07
N GLY A 175 -1.97 7.84 3.64
CA GLY A 175 -3.32 8.05 4.16
C GLY A 175 -3.82 6.82 4.91
N PHE A 176 -4.15 6.98 6.19
CA PHE A 176 -4.68 5.93 7.05
C PHE A 176 -6.15 6.18 7.37
N VAL A 177 -6.97 5.13 7.27
CA VAL A 177 -8.35 5.18 7.74
C VAL A 177 -8.37 4.82 9.23
N GLU A 178 -8.84 5.74 10.07
CA GLU A 178 -8.88 5.53 11.52
C GLU A 178 -10.31 5.19 11.99
N PRO A 179 -10.54 4.04 12.64
CA PRO A 179 -11.83 3.73 13.24
C PRO A 179 -12.09 4.57 14.49
N ARG A 180 -13.25 5.24 14.56
CA ARG A 180 -13.61 6.18 15.64
C ARG A 180 -13.49 5.63 17.07
N ARG A 181 -13.64 4.32 17.28
CA ARG A 181 -13.68 3.69 18.61
C ARG A 181 -12.31 3.24 19.13
N LEU A 182 -11.24 3.30 18.35
CA LEU A 182 -9.90 2.89 18.80
C LEU A 182 -9.14 4.05 19.49
N ARG A 183 -9.80 4.73 20.45
CA ARG A 183 -9.16 5.78 21.29
C ARG A 183 -8.81 5.34 22.71
N LEU A 184 -9.04 4.08 23.09
CA LEU A 184 -8.49 3.51 24.33
C LEU A 184 -7.42 2.48 23.97
N GLY A 185 -6.20 2.73 24.46
CA GLY A 185 -5.01 1.97 24.13
C GLY A 185 -5.08 0.49 24.47
N GLY A 186 -4.38 -0.31 23.66
CA GLY A 186 -4.07 -1.71 23.96
C GLY A 186 -4.68 -2.73 23.02
N LEU A 187 -4.42 -2.64 21.71
CA LEU A 187 -4.42 -3.80 20.80
C LEU A 187 -3.56 -3.47 19.58
N PRO A 188 -2.71 -4.38 19.04
CA PRO A 188 -1.93 -4.08 17.84
C PRO A 188 -2.85 -4.00 16.63
N ALA A 189 -3.39 -2.81 16.36
CA ALA A 189 -4.24 -2.51 15.22
C ALA A 189 -3.41 -2.33 13.94
N GLY A 190 -2.68 -3.37 13.54
CA GLY A 190 -2.09 -3.46 12.20
C GLY A 190 -3.12 -3.75 11.11
N LEU A 191 -4.28 -4.31 11.49
CA LEU A 191 -5.28 -4.82 10.53
C LEU A 191 -6.35 -3.80 10.12
N ALA A 192 -6.50 -2.68 10.85
CA ALA A 192 -7.45 -1.62 10.54
C ALA A 192 -6.83 -0.43 9.78
N ARG A 193 -5.49 -0.41 9.63
CA ARG A 193 -4.80 0.53 8.74
C ARG A 193 -4.91 0.04 7.30
N VAL A 194 -6.08 0.20 6.71
CA VAL A 194 -6.24 0.05 5.26
C VAL A 194 -5.66 1.31 4.61
N PRO A 195 -4.61 1.23 3.78
CA PRO A 195 -4.14 2.40 3.05
C PRO A 195 -5.27 2.88 2.12
N ALA A 196 -5.70 4.12 2.32
CA ALA A 196 -6.85 4.68 1.57
C ALA A 196 -6.52 4.98 0.10
N LEU A 197 -5.23 5.01 -0.29
CA LEU A 197 -4.81 5.48 -1.60
C LEU A 197 -3.76 4.56 -2.23
N SER A 198 -4.01 4.21 -3.50
CA SER A 198 -2.96 3.76 -4.42
C SER A 198 -1.85 4.82 -4.46
N PRO A 199 -0.55 4.46 -4.36
CA PRO A 199 0.53 5.39 -4.57
C PRO A 199 0.58 5.72 -6.07
N GLN A 200 -0.20 6.70 -6.52
CA GLN A 200 0.21 7.45 -7.69
C GLN A 200 1.34 8.35 -7.21
N LEU A 201 2.58 7.92 -7.45
CA LEU A 201 3.71 8.84 -7.47
C LEU A 201 3.42 9.89 -8.54
N VAL A 202 2.88 11.04 -8.12
CA VAL A 202 2.95 12.27 -8.89
C VAL A 202 4.06 13.08 -8.22
N PRO A 203 5.24 13.23 -8.85
CA PRO A 203 6.20 14.22 -8.39
C PRO A 203 5.53 15.58 -8.54
N LEU A 204 5.16 16.20 -7.41
CA LEU A 204 4.88 17.63 -7.35
C LEU A 204 6.22 18.34 -7.58
N THR A 205 6.62 18.46 -8.85
CA THR A 205 7.69 19.36 -9.25
C THR A 205 7.19 20.78 -9.03
N ARG A 206 7.50 21.34 -7.86
CA ARG A 206 7.25 22.75 -7.58
C ARG A 206 8.24 23.56 -8.42
N ARG A 207 7.89 23.85 -9.67
CA ARG A 207 8.63 24.77 -10.54
C ARG A 207 8.54 26.16 -9.92
N ARG A 208 9.52 26.53 -9.09
CA ARG A 208 9.62 27.89 -8.54
C ARG A 208 9.83 28.83 -9.74
N ARG A 209 8.82 29.63 -10.10
CA ARG A 209 9.02 30.80 -10.98
C ARG A 209 10.10 31.67 -10.33
N ARG A 210 11.16 31.98 -11.08
CA ARG A 210 12.14 33.01 -10.69
C ARG A 210 11.38 34.32 -10.48
N GLY A 211 11.23 34.71 -9.21
CA GLY A 211 10.84 36.06 -8.83
C GLY A 211 12.06 36.96 -8.90
N GLU A 212 11.95 37.97 -9.74
CA GLU A 212 12.92 39.00 -10.05
C GLU A 212 13.28 39.80 -8.78
N THR A 213 14.56 39.78 -8.40
CA THR A 213 15.08 40.52 -7.25
C THR A 213 15.18 42.01 -7.56
N ARG A 214 14.24 42.82 -7.05
CA ARG A 214 14.46 44.27 -6.90
C ARG A 214 15.37 44.51 -5.69
N ARG A 215 16.60 44.95 -5.98
CA ARG A 215 17.53 45.53 -5.00
C ARG A 215 16.93 46.83 -4.46
N THR A 216 16.83 46.98 -3.14
CA THR A 216 16.67 48.28 -2.48
C THR A 216 17.97 48.59 -1.74
N GLN A 217 18.65 49.66 -2.20
CA GLN A 217 19.80 50.27 -1.52
C GLN A 217 19.29 51.26 -0.46
N PRO A 218 20.00 51.47 0.65
CA PRO A 218 19.52 52.28 1.76
C PRO A 218 19.97 53.75 1.62
N THR A 219 19.09 54.70 1.92
CA THR A 219 19.48 56.10 2.17
C THR A 219 18.90 56.59 3.50
N ARG A 220 19.78 57.21 4.29
CA ARG A 220 19.53 57.84 5.59
C ARG A 220 19.04 59.30 5.40
N PRO A 221 18.51 59.95 6.47
CA PRO A 221 17.47 60.98 6.37
C PRO A 221 18.02 62.40 6.43
N ASN A 222 17.24 63.37 5.94
CA ASN A 222 16.98 64.68 6.57
C ASN A 222 16.20 65.61 5.63
N GLY A 223 15.43 66.52 6.23
CA GLY A 223 15.05 67.79 5.61
C GLY A 223 13.58 67.88 5.20
N GLY A 224 12.80 68.57 6.03
CA GLY A 224 11.41 68.87 5.74
C GLY A 224 11.20 69.95 4.67
N ALA A 225 9.91 70.15 4.38
CA ALA A 225 9.24 71.40 3.97
C ALA A 225 8.32 71.23 2.74
N ARG A 226 7.05 71.61 2.96
CA ARG A 226 6.11 72.31 2.06
C ARG A 226 5.49 71.54 0.86
N LEU A 227 4.20 71.21 1.05
CA LEU A 227 3.07 71.36 0.10
C LEU A 227 3.04 72.77 -0.55
N PRO A 228 2.26 73.11 -1.63
CA PRO A 228 1.07 72.41 -2.20
C PRO A 228 0.85 72.55 -3.75
N GLN A 229 -0.34 72.09 -4.23
CA GLN A 229 -1.13 72.55 -5.43
C GLN A 229 -0.69 72.04 -6.81
N ARG A 230 -1.52 71.83 -7.85
CA ARG A 230 -2.98 71.83 -8.18
C ARG A 230 -3.03 71.13 -9.58
N ILE A 231 -3.97 70.23 -9.86
CA ILE A 231 -5.17 70.41 -10.71
C ILE A 231 -4.92 71.08 -12.08
N CYS A 232 -5.21 70.32 -13.14
CA CYS A 232 -5.75 70.77 -14.44
C CYS A 232 -7.15 70.10 -14.61
N PRO A 233 -8.02 70.64 -15.47
CA PRO A 233 -9.41 71.02 -15.20
C PRO A 233 -10.38 69.90 -14.80
#